data_AF-A0A5A7SQ67-F1
#
_entry.id   AF-A0A5A7SQ67-F1
#
_cell.length_a   1.000
_cell.length_b   1.000
_cell.length_c   1.000
_cell.angle_alpha   90.00
_cell.angle_beta   90.00
_cell.angle_gamma   90.00
#
_symmetry.space_group_name_H-M   'P 1'
#
loop_
_entity.id
_entity.type
_entity.pdbx_description
1 polymer ?
#
loop_
_entity_poly.entity_id
_entity_poly.type
_entity_poly.pdbx_seq_one_letter_code
_entity_poly.pdbx_strand_id
1 'polypeptide(L)'
;MQKAEIAITDAIRLGVLPNVVTYNFLIHGYCQFRCMDAAYSVLYRMREASISPNVITYNSLIAAATKNGSLEQSLNLFEEMLQLGITPDALCYTTLMQCYNKMVKPDEANRVFEGIPLCIKVTACLLEKLKEG
;
A
#
# COMPACT_ATOMS: atom_id res chain seq x y z
N MET A 1 -13.75 8.93 10.75
CA MET A 1 -12.67 9.70 10.10
C MET A 1 -12.74 11.20 10.37
N GLN A 2 -13.86 11.89 10.12
CA GLN A 2 -13.97 13.36 10.33
C GLN A 2 -13.43 13.85 11.70
N LYS A 3 -13.70 13.13 12.79
CA LYS A 3 -13.17 13.48 14.12
C LYS A 3 -11.64 13.47 14.22
N ALA A 4 -10.96 12.52 13.55
CA ALA A 4 -9.49 12.44 13.56
C ALA A 4 -8.88 13.59 12.75
N GLU A 5 -9.52 13.96 11.64
CA GLU A 5 -9.09 15.08 10.80
C GLU A 5 -9.26 16.43 11.49
N ILE A 6 -10.38 16.63 12.21
CA ILE A 6 -10.61 17.81 13.05
C ILE A 6 -9.57 17.86 14.18
N ALA A 7 -9.34 16.75 14.89
CA ALA A 7 -8.36 16.71 15.98
C ALA A 7 -6.94 17.06 15.52
N ILE A 8 -6.54 16.62 14.31
CA ILE A 8 -5.23 16.96 13.74
C ILE A 8 -5.20 18.43 13.32
N THR A 9 -6.29 18.97 12.76
CA THR A 9 -6.39 20.38 12.39
C THR A 9 -6.30 21.29 13.62
N ASP A 10 -6.98 20.92 14.71
CA ASP A 10 -6.89 21.65 15.98
C ASP A 10 -5.50 21.53 16.61
N ALA A 11 -4.86 20.36 16.54
CA ALA A 11 -3.49 20.18 16.99
C ALA A 11 -2.50 21.09 16.21
N ILE A 12 -2.66 21.21 14.89
CA ILE A 12 -1.87 22.13 14.06
C ILE A 12 -2.09 23.59 14.50
N ARG A 13 -3.35 23.99 14.76
CA ARG A 13 -3.68 25.33 15.26
C ARG A 13 -3.07 25.64 16.63
N LEU A 14 -2.88 24.61 17.45
CA LEU A 14 -2.23 24.69 18.75
C LEU A 14 -0.69 24.60 18.66
N GLY A 15 -0.12 24.57 17.44
CA GLY A 15 1.33 24.53 17.21
C GLY A 15 1.94 23.13 17.26
N VAL A 16 1.15 22.07 17.30
CA VAL A 16 1.63 20.69 17.23
C VAL A 16 1.79 20.31 15.77
N LEU A 17 3.04 20.12 15.34
CA LEU A 17 3.36 19.74 13.97
C LEU A 17 3.06 18.25 13.73
N PRO A 18 2.30 17.89 12.69
CA PRO A 18 2.07 16.51 12.29
C PRO A 18 3.40 15.85 11.92
N ASN A 19 3.55 14.57 12.27
CA ASN A 19 4.72 13.78 11.90
C ASN A 19 4.31 12.54 11.10
N VAL A 20 5.30 11.72 10.72
CA VAL A 20 5.07 10.46 9.97
C VAL A 20 4.01 9.56 10.60
N VAL A 21 3.92 9.52 11.94
CA VAL A 21 2.94 8.70 12.65
C VAL A 21 1.53 9.26 12.47
N THR A 22 1.37 10.59 12.55
CA THR A 22 0.09 11.28 12.31
C THR A 22 -0.45 11.00 10.91
N TYR A 23 0.40 11.12 9.89
CA TYR A 23 0.02 10.86 8.49
C TYR A 23 -0.28 9.39 8.25
N ASN A 24 0.54 8.48 8.78
CA ASN A 24 0.30 7.04 8.66
C ASN A 24 -1.02 6.62 9.30
N PHE A 25 -1.37 7.21 10.45
CA PHE A 25 -2.66 6.95 11.09
C PHE A 25 -3.84 7.39 10.22
N LEU A 26 -3.77 8.60 9.64
CA LEU A 26 -4.80 9.09 8.71
C LEU A 26 -4.94 8.20 7.48
N ILE A 27 -3.83 7.88 6.82
CA ILE A 27 -3.80 7.01 5.64
C ILE A 27 -4.40 5.66 5.98
N HIS A 28 -3.96 5.02 7.07
CA HIS A 28 -4.48 3.75 7.51
C HIS A 28 -5.99 3.80 7.78
N GLY A 29 -6.46 4.87 8.42
CA GLY A 29 -7.89 5.09 8.64
C GLY A 29 -8.66 5.16 7.32
N TYR A 30 -8.27 6.01 6.38
CA TYR A 30 -8.97 6.12 5.09
C TYR A 30 -8.93 4.81 4.29
N CYS A 31 -7.81 4.09 4.34
CA CYS A 31 -7.66 2.74 3.81
C CYS A 31 -8.67 1.75 4.39
N GLN A 32 -8.91 1.78 5.72
CA GLN A 32 -9.92 0.91 6.36
C GLN A 32 -11.35 1.24 5.92
N PHE A 33 -11.65 2.52 5.67
CA PHE A 33 -12.96 2.97 5.15
C PHE A 33 -13.09 2.86 3.62
N ARG A 34 -12.11 2.24 2.94
CA ARG A 34 -12.05 2.10 1.47
C ARG A 34 -12.07 3.44 0.71
N CYS A 35 -11.74 4.54 1.39
CA CYS A 35 -11.66 5.87 0.79
C CYS A 35 -10.26 6.11 0.22
N MET A 36 -9.92 5.46 -0.89
CA MET A 36 -8.57 5.53 -1.46
C MET A 36 -8.19 6.96 -1.90
N ASP A 37 -9.11 7.73 -2.49
CA ASP A 37 -8.85 9.11 -2.92
C ASP A 37 -8.40 10.00 -1.75
N ALA A 38 -9.05 9.84 -0.60
CA ALA A 38 -8.67 10.55 0.62
C ALA A 38 -7.31 10.07 1.16
N ALA A 39 -7.02 8.76 1.10
CA ALA A 39 -5.72 8.23 1.47
C ALA A 39 -4.58 8.79 0.61
N TYR A 40 -4.79 8.89 -0.71
CA TYR A 40 -3.83 9.51 -1.63
C TYR A 40 -3.68 11.02 -1.39
N SER A 41 -4.77 11.73 -1.10
CA SER A 41 -4.71 13.15 -0.72
C SER A 41 -3.86 13.37 0.53
N VAL A 42 -3.97 12.49 1.54
CA VAL A 42 -3.13 12.55 2.73
C VAL A 42 -1.66 12.22 2.41
N LEU A 43 -1.40 11.23 1.55
CA LEU A 43 -0.04 10.92 1.08
C LEU A 43 0.60 12.13 0.36
N TYR A 44 -0.16 12.84 -0.45
CA TYR A 44 0.30 14.06 -1.12
C TYR A 44 0.65 15.15 -0.10
N ARG A 45 -0.26 15.43 0.85
CA ARG A 45 -0.03 16.41 1.93
C ARG A 45 1.17 16.07 2.81
N MET A 46 1.44 14.77 3.01
CA MET A 46 2.61 14.29 3.73
C MET A 46 3.90 14.69 3.02
N ARG A 47 3.95 14.53 1.69
CA ARG A 47 5.08 14.93 0.85
C ARG A 47 5.26 16.44 0.77
N GLU A 48 4.17 17.20 0.64
CA GLU A 48 4.21 18.67 0.67
C GLU A 48 4.77 19.21 1.98
N ALA A 49 4.46 18.54 3.10
CA ALA A 49 5.03 18.85 4.40
C ALA A 49 6.51 18.40 4.55
N SER A 50 7.14 17.92 3.47
CA SER A 50 8.51 17.37 3.45
C SER A 50 8.71 16.19 4.40
N ILE A 51 7.64 15.43 4.67
CA ILE A 51 7.69 14.22 5.49
C ILE A 51 7.72 13.02 4.55
N SER A 52 8.78 12.22 4.63
CA SER A 52 8.96 11.07 3.74
C SER A 52 8.02 9.92 4.13
N PRO A 53 7.23 9.38 3.18
CA PRO A 53 6.49 8.13 3.41
C PRO A 53 7.46 6.98 3.71
N ASN A 54 6.99 6.01 4.49
CA ASN A 54 7.78 4.84 4.87
C ASN A 54 7.05 3.53 4.53
N VAL A 55 7.66 2.41 4.90
CA VAL A 55 7.09 1.07 4.66
C VAL A 55 5.68 0.90 5.22
N ILE A 56 5.37 1.51 6.36
CA ILE A 56 4.03 1.44 6.98
C ILE A 56 3.00 2.18 6.12
N THR A 57 3.39 3.32 5.54
CA THR A 57 2.56 4.11 4.63
C THR A 57 2.16 3.27 3.42
N TYR A 58 3.15 2.69 2.74
CA TYR A 58 2.95 1.90 1.52
C TYR A 58 2.21 0.59 1.78
N ASN A 59 2.54 -0.11 2.86
CA ASN A 59 1.84 -1.33 3.24
C ASN A 59 0.34 -1.10 3.46
N SER A 60 -0.03 0.02 4.09
CA SER A 60 -1.44 0.37 4.30
C SER A 60 -2.17 0.61 2.98
N LEU A 61 -1.55 1.36 2.06
CA LEU A 61 -2.11 1.67 0.75
C LEU A 61 -2.23 0.42 -0.14
N ILE A 62 -1.18 -0.40 -0.20
CA ILE A 62 -1.16 -1.64 -0.99
C ILE A 62 -2.21 -2.63 -0.47
N ALA A 63 -2.31 -2.80 0.85
CA ALA A 63 -3.33 -3.66 1.45
C ALA A 63 -4.76 -3.18 1.15
N ALA A 64 -4.99 -1.87 1.14
CA ALA A 64 -6.30 -1.31 0.80
C ALA A 64 -6.62 -1.45 -0.70
N ALA A 65 -5.67 -1.16 -1.58
CA ALA A 65 -5.81 -1.34 -3.03
C ALA A 65 -6.12 -2.82 -3.39
N THR A 66 -5.42 -3.75 -2.73
CA THR A 66 -5.66 -5.19 -2.85
C THR A 66 -7.07 -5.57 -2.39
N LYS A 67 -7.54 -5.04 -1.26
CA LYS A 67 -8.91 -5.29 -0.75
C LYS A 67 -10.00 -4.65 -1.63
N ASN A 68 -9.66 -3.59 -2.36
CA ASN A 68 -10.55 -2.93 -3.31
C ASN A 68 -10.60 -3.60 -4.68
N GLY A 69 -9.82 -4.67 -4.89
CA GLY A 69 -9.91 -5.40 -6.14
C GLY A 69 -9.04 -4.80 -7.26
N SER A 70 -8.08 -3.93 -6.95
CA SER A 70 -7.21 -3.31 -7.96
C SER A 70 -5.75 -3.79 -7.85
N LEU A 71 -5.40 -4.77 -8.68
CA LEU A 71 -4.02 -5.25 -8.82
C LEU A 71 -3.12 -4.16 -9.40
N GLU A 72 -3.60 -3.44 -10.41
CA GLU A 72 -2.87 -2.33 -11.06
C GLU A 72 -2.45 -1.27 -10.04
N GLN A 73 -3.37 -0.77 -9.21
CA GLN A 73 -3.04 0.21 -8.18
C GLN A 73 -2.06 -0.33 -7.15
N SER A 74 -2.20 -1.61 -6.77
CA SER A 74 -1.31 -2.25 -5.81
C SER A 74 0.12 -2.37 -6.37
N LEU A 75 0.27 -2.70 -7.66
CA LEU A 75 1.56 -2.77 -8.34
C LEU A 75 2.20 -1.39 -8.53
N ASN A 76 1.42 -0.38 -8.90
CA ASN A 76 1.91 0.99 -9.05
C ASN A 76 2.46 1.53 -7.72
N LEU A 77 1.76 1.28 -6.61
CA LEU A 77 2.22 1.63 -5.26
C LEU A 77 3.51 0.89 -4.86
N PHE A 78 3.62 -0.39 -5.23
CA PHE A 78 4.82 -1.18 -5.00
C PHE A 78 6.02 -0.67 -5.79
N GLU A 79 5.81 -0.32 -7.06
CA GLU A 79 6.86 0.25 -7.89
C GLU A 79 7.30 1.62 -7.36
N GLU A 80 6.36 2.48 -6.97
CA GLU A 80 6.67 3.77 -6.36
C GLU A 80 7.50 3.60 -5.08
N MET A 81 7.15 2.63 -4.24
CA MET A 81 7.91 2.29 -3.03
C MET A 81 9.36 1.93 -3.36
N LEU A 82 9.59 1.14 -4.42
CA LEU A 82 10.94 0.78 -4.89
C LEU A 82 11.70 1.98 -5.47
N GLN A 83 11.03 2.82 -6.26
CA GLN A 83 11.63 4.03 -6.86
C GLN A 83 12.08 5.03 -5.78
N LEU A 84 11.36 5.09 -4.65
CA LEU A 84 11.73 5.89 -3.49
C LEU A 84 12.82 5.24 -2.61
N GLY A 85 13.32 4.05 -2.99
CA GLY A 85 14.33 3.32 -2.23
C GLY A 85 13.82 2.71 -0.92
N ILE A 86 12.49 2.60 -0.76
CA ILE A 86 11.88 2.02 0.43
C ILE A 86 11.84 0.50 0.23
N THR A 87 12.50 -0.24 1.13
CA THR A 87 12.57 -1.70 1.02
C THR A 87 11.21 -2.34 1.40
N PRO A 88 10.59 -3.11 0.49
CA PRO A 88 9.37 -3.86 0.81
C PRO A 88 9.60 -4.93 1.87
N ASP A 89 8.64 -5.11 2.76
CA ASP A 89 8.65 -6.16 3.76
C ASP A 89 7.83 -7.39 3.32
N ALA A 90 7.87 -8.45 4.13
CA ALA A 90 7.12 -9.68 3.85
C ALA A 90 5.60 -9.44 3.73
N LEU A 91 5.05 -8.45 4.44
CA LEU A 91 3.63 -8.11 4.36
C LEU A 91 3.28 -7.57 2.97
N CYS A 92 4.14 -6.73 2.40
CA CYS A 92 3.94 -6.20 1.06
C CYS A 92 3.87 -7.32 0.01
N TYR A 93 4.83 -8.25 0.03
CA TYR A 93 4.87 -9.37 -0.92
C TYR A 93 3.66 -10.30 -0.77
N THR A 94 3.34 -10.71 0.46
CA THR A 94 2.19 -11.60 0.73
C THR A 94 0.86 -10.97 0.31
N THR A 95 0.69 -9.67 0.52
CA THR A 95 -0.52 -8.92 0.14
C THR A 95 -0.69 -8.88 -1.38
N LEU A 96 0.36 -8.55 -2.13
CA LEU A 96 0.32 -8.51 -3.60
C LEU A 96 -0.01 -9.87 -4.21
N MET A 97 0.50 -10.97 -3.63
CA MET A 97 0.14 -12.32 -4.06
C MET A 97 -1.32 -12.66 -3.81
N GLN A 98 -1.84 -12.29 -2.64
CA GLN A 98 -3.25 -12.49 -2.34
C GLN A 98 -4.14 -11.70 -3.31
N CYS A 99 -3.72 -10.49 -3.68
CA CYS A 99 -4.36 -9.69 -4.71
C CYS A 99 -4.40 -10.43 -6.05
N TYR A 100 -3.24 -10.92 -6.48
CA TYR A 100 -3.06 -11.62 -7.74
C TYR A 100 -3.91 -12.88 -7.86
N ASN A 101 -3.84 -13.77 -6.85
CA ASN A 101 -4.62 -15.01 -6.81
C ASN A 101 -6.13 -14.78 -6.83
N LYS A 102 -6.61 -13.61 -6.38
CA LYS A 102 -8.03 -13.27 -6.38
C LYS A 102 -8.51 -12.72 -7.73
N MET A 103 -7.63 -12.12 -8.52
CA MET A 103 -8.03 -11.40 -9.74
C MET A 103 -7.73 -12.16 -11.02
N VAL A 104 -6.64 -12.91 -11.03
CA VAL A 104 -6.27 -13.70 -12.20
C VAL A 104 -6.93 -15.06 -12.06
N LYS A 105 -7.78 -15.43 -13.03
CA LYS A 105 -8.15 -16.84 -13.21
C LYS A 105 -6.85 -17.63 -13.33
N PRO A 106 -6.71 -18.80 -12.67
CA PRO A 106 -5.44 -19.53 -12.62
C PRO A 106 -4.79 -19.73 -14.01
N ASP A 107 -5.59 -19.83 -15.06
CA ASP A 107 -5.13 -20.04 -16.44
C ASP A 107 -4.44 -18.82 -17.10
N GLU A 108 -4.73 -17.59 -16.68
CA GLU A 108 -4.15 -16.37 -17.29
C GLU A 108 -2.95 -15.82 -16.51
N ALA A 109 -2.64 -16.42 -15.38
CA ALA A 109 -1.56 -16.02 -14.47
C ALA A 109 -0.22 -15.88 -15.23
N ASN A 110 0.09 -16.88 -16.06
CA ASN A 110 1.35 -17.01 -16.77
C ASN A 110 1.71 -15.83 -17.70
N ARG A 111 0.74 -15.10 -18.25
CA ARG A 111 1.01 -13.97 -19.16
C ARG A 111 1.32 -12.67 -18.41
N VAL A 112 0.62 -12.42 -17.30
CA VAL A 112 0.86 -11.24 -16.46
C VAL A 112 2.15 -11.39 -15.67
N PHE A 113 2.55 -12.64 -15.36
CA PHE A 113 3.83 -12.91 -14.72
C PHE A 113 4.96 -12.19 -15.44
N GLU A 114 5.06 -12.20 -16.77
CA GLU A 114 6.17 -11.56 -17.51
C GLU A 114 6.46 -10.09 -17.10
N GLY A 115 5.43 -9.29 -16.82
CA GLY A 115 5.56 -7.88 -16.43
C GLY A 115 5.82 -7.61 -14.95
N ILE A 116 5.73 -8.62 -14.07
CA ILE A 116 5.94 -8.45 -12.64
C ILE A 116 7.46 -8.50 -12.31
N PRO A 117 7.97 -7.63 -11.43
CA PRO A 117 9.35 -7.69 -10.93
C PRO A 117 9.74 -9.10 -10.48
N LEU A 118 10.95 -9.54 -10.85
CA LEU A 118 11.48 -10.89 -10.61
C LEU A 118 11.33 -11.34 -9.14
N CYS A 119 11.41 -10.40 -8.20
CA CYS A 119 11.28 -10.66 -6.76
C CYS A 119 9.89 -11.21 -6.37
N ILE A 120 8.80 -10.71 -6.96
CA ILE A 120 7.45 -11.21 -6.67
C ILE A 120 7.23 -12.57 -7.37
N LYS A 121 7.77 -12.76 -8.59
CA LYS A 121 7.71 -14.04 -9.32
C LYS A 121 8.31 -15.19 -8.51
N VAL A 122 9.50 -14.97 -7.96
CA VAL A 122 10.23 -15.99 -7.17
C VAL A 122 9.40 -16.42 -5.97
N THR A 123 8.81 -15.47 -5.27
CA THR A 123 8.00 -15.75 -4.08
C THR A 123 6.65 -16.42 -4.42
N ALA A 124 6.04 -16.12 -5.57
CA ALA A 124 4.81 -16.78 -6.03
C ALA A 124 5.08 -18.25 -6.39
N CYS A 125 6.15 -18.50 -7.14
CA CYS A 125 6.57 -19.85 -7.52
C CYS A 125 6.96 -20.70 -6.29
N LEU A 126 7.55 -20.10 -5.26
CA LEU A 126 7.85 -20.78 -3.99
C LEU A 126 6.59 -21.20 -3.22
N LEU A 127 5.52 -20.39 -3.23
CA LEU A 127 4.29 -20.71 -2.50
C LEU A 127 3.38 -21.71 -3.22
N GLU A 128 3.37 -21.74 -4.55
CA GLU A 128 2.69 -22.81 -5.29
C GLU A 128 3.31 -24.17 -4.96
N LYS A 129 4.64 -24.25 -4.93
CA LYS A 129 5.37 -25.46 -4.51
C LYS A 129 5.12 -25.85 -3.05
N LEU A 130 4.76 -24.89 -2.19
CA LEU A 130 4.40 -25.16 -0.79
C LEU A 130 2.94 -25.58 -0.60
N LYS A 131 2.07 -25.40 -1.61
CA LYS A 131 0.68 -25.89 -1.58
C LYS A 131 0.53 -27.32 -2.13
N GLU A 132 1.54 -27.80 -2.85
CA GLU A 132 1.57 -29.14 -3.47
C GLU A 132 2.29 -30.20 -2.61
N GLY A 133 2.73 -29.86 -1.40
CA GLY A 133 3.34 -30.78 -0.43
C GLY A 133 2.61 -30.78 0.90
#